data_AF-A0A955YAW2-F1
#
_entry.id   AF-A0A955YAW2-F1
#
_cell.length_a   1.000
_cell.length_b   1.000
_cell.length_c   1.000
_cell.angle_alpha   90.00
_cell.angle_beta   90.00
_cell.angle_gamma   90.00
#
_symmetry.space_group_name_H-M   'P 1'
#
loop_
_entity.id
_entity.type
_entity.pdbx_description
1 polymer ?
#
loop_
_entity_poly.entity_id
_entity_poly.type
_entity_poly.pdbx_seq_one_letter_code
_entity_poly.pdbx_strand_id
1 'polypeptide(L)'
;MLRTVSLLLTAALFSTGLSCVVAEEQLIDDARFPLEPHLILPVWGPSNGQVAAGVATGVAPEQPIPFSHYLHAGKNEIQCEYCHSAARKSIHGGVPEISVCMNCHKFVRTKSKHIQKVTEYWQKGEPIPWQKVHDLPDYVNFAHVRHIRAGVDCTECHG
;
A
#
# COMPACT_ATOMS: atom_id res chain seq x y z
N MET A 1 33.73 31.87 63.92
CA MET A 1 33.64 32.54 62.60
C MET A 1 33.17 31.49 61.59
N LEU A 2 31.96 31.67 61.04
CA LEU A 2 31.36 30.78 60.05
C LEU A 2 32.10 30.85 58.70
N ARG A 3 32.18 29.71 58.01
CA ARG A 3 32.35 29.44 56.56
C ARG A 3 32.93 28.01 56.47
N THR A 4 32.48 27.02 55.70
CA THR A 4 31.74 26.98 54.44
C THR A 4 31.29 25.53 54.18
N VAL A 5 30.15 25.39 53.52
CA VAL A 5 29.50 24.19 52.99
C VAL A 5 30.34 23.54 51.88
N SER A 6 30.42 22.20 51.80
CA SER A 6 30.44 21.50 50.50
C SER A 6 30.07 20.01 50.65
N LEU A 7 28.80 19.71 50.37
CA LEU A 7 28.29 18.39 50.02
C LEU A 7 28.81 18.06 48.61
N LEU A 8 29.51 16.93 48.42
CA LEU A 8 29.76 16.37 47.10
C LEU A 8 29.03 15.04 46.97
N LEU A 9 27.80 15.15 46.49
CA LEU A 9 26.96 14.06 46.00
C LEU A 9 27.39 13.81 44.54
N THR A 10 28.15 12.76 44.27
CA THR A 10 28.43 12.34 42.89
C THR A 10 27.21 11.62 42.33
N ALA A 11 26.34 12.37 41.66
CA ALA A 11 25.26 11.83 40.86
C ALA A 11 25.86 11.17 39.60
N ALA A 12 25.61 9.86 39.45
CA ALA A 12 25.89 9.14 38.22
C ALA A 12 24.94 9.65 37.12
N LEU A 13 25.48 10.45 36.20
CA LEU A 13 24.81 10.87 34.97
C LEU A 13 24.78 9.66 34.03
N PHE A 14 23.67 8.91 34.05
CA PHE A 14 23.33 8.04 32.92
C PHE A 14 22.98 8.95 31.74
N SER A 15 23.88 8.94 30.77
CA SER A 15 23.79 9.63 29.49
C SER A 15 22.40 9.40 28.88
N THR A 16 21.65 10.49 28.69
CA THR A 16 20.49 10.55 27.81
C THR A 16 21.01 10.46 26.37
N GLY A 17 21.43 9.25 26.02
CA GLY A 17 21.83 8.87 24.67
C GLY A 17 20.59 8.64 23.84
N LEU A 18 20.22 9.68 23.11
CA LEU A 18 19.50 9.68 21.84
C LEU A 18 19.77 8.38 21.04
N SER A 19 18.94 7.35 21.22
CA SER A 19 18.91 6.17 20.35
C SER A 19 17.75 6.31 19.38
N CYS A 20 17.93 7.16 18.37
CA CYS A 20 17.22 7.06 17.09
C CYS A 20 17.82 5.89 16.30
N VAL A 21 17.64 4.68 16.81
CA VAL A 21 17.88 3.39 16.16
C VAL A 21 16.84 2.52 16.83
N VAL A 22 15.65 2.27 16.26
CA VAL A 22 15.36 1.63 14.98
C VAL A 22 13.95 2.07 14.55
N ALA A 23 13.79 2.68 13.38
CA ALA A 23 12.45 3.03 12.85
C ALA A 23 12.21 2.60 11.39
N GLU A 24 13.12 1.84 10.76
CA GLU A 24 12.96 1.56 9.32
C GLU A 24 13.09 0.08 8.90
N GLU A 25 13.56 -0.80 9.78
CA GLU A 25 13.52 -2.25 9.55
C GLU A 25 12.14 -2.86 9.91
N GLN A 26 11.39 -2.20 10.80
CA GLN A 26 10.23 -2.81 11.48
C GLN A 26 8.92 -2.79 10.68
N LEU A 27 8.95 -2.41 9.40
CA LEU A 27 7.78 -2.41 8.51
C LEU A 27 7.89 -3.44 7.38
N ILE A 28 8.85 -4.36 7.46
CA ILE A 28 8.98 -5.49 6.51
C ILE A 28 8.16 -6.69 6.99
N ASP A 29 7.92 -6.82 8.30
CA ASP A 29 7.16 -7.92 8.94
C ASP A 29 5.94 -7.42 9.73
N ASP A 30 5.28 -6.37 9.25
CA ASP A 30 4.06 -5.88 9.88
C ASP A 30 2.95 -6.94 9.77
N ALA A 31 2.46 -7.43 10.91
CA ALA A 31 1.42 -8.46 11.01
C ALA A 31 0.06 -8.07 10.39
N ARG A 32 -0.06 -6.87 9.79
CA ARG A 32 -1.15 -6.49 8.89
C ARG A 32 -0.99 -7.03 7.45
N PHE A 33 0.09 -7.76 7.19
CA PHE A 33 0.46 -8.39 5.91
C PHE A 33 0.31 -9.93 5.92
N PRO A 34 -0.69 -10.45 6.61
CA PRO A 34 -1.77 -11.03 5.85
C PRO A 34 -2.92 -10.03 5.95
N LEU A 35 -3.31 -9.46 4.81
CA LEU A 35 -4.65 -8.93 4.72
C LEU A 35 -5.53 -10.13 5.01
N GLU A 36 -6.02 -10.22 6.24
CA GLU A 36 -6.99 -11.23 6.58
C GLU A 36 -8.14 -11.14 5.55
N PRO A 37 -8.73 -12.27 5.13
CA PRO A 37 -9.82 -12.34 4.16
C PRO A 37 -10.90 -11.25 4.28
N HIS A 38 -11.13 -10.77 5.51
CA HIS A 38 -12.13 -9.78 5.86
C HIS A 38 -11.77 -8.32 5.51
N LEU A 39 -10.55 -8.04 5.04
CA LEU A 39 -10.08 -6.68 4.68
C LEU A 39 -9.91 -6.46 3.17
N ILE A 40 -10.12 -7.49 2.35
CA ILE A 40 -9.91 -7.43 0.89
C ILE A 40 -11.25 -7.32 0.15
N LEU A 41 -12.35 -7.63 0.82
CA LEU A 41 -13.69 -7.41 0.33
C LEU A 41 -14.54 -6.95 1.51
N PRO A 42 -15.34 -5.87 1.37
CA PRO A 42 -16.34 -5.61 2.37
C PRO A 42 -17.30 -6.82 2.37
N VAL A 43 -17.40 -7.52 3.49
CA VAL A 43 -18.60 -8.32 3.83
C VAL A 43 -19.85 -7.41 3.84
N TRP A 44 -19.63 -6.09 3.88
CA TRP A 44 -20.58 -5.05 3.52
C TRP A 44 -20.65 -4.81 2.00
N GLY A 45 -21.14 -5.80 1.25
CA GLY A 45 -21.86 -5.46 0.04
C GLY A 45 -23.06 -4.58 0.42
N PRO A 46 -23.54 -3.67 -0.46
CA PRO A 46 -24.81 -3.01 -0.21
C PRO A 46 -25.87 -4.09 0.04
N SER A 47 -26.79 -3.85 0.98
CA SER A 47 -27.81 -4.81 1.46
C SER A 47 -28.75 -5.35 0.36
N ASN A 48 -28.55 -4.90 -0.88
CA ASN A 48 -29.19 -5.32 -2.12
C ASN A 48 -28.36 -6.34 -2.95
N GLY A 49 -27.27 -6.90 -2.41
CA GLY A 49 -26.62 -8.10 -2.96
C GLY A 49 -25.79 -7.89 -4.23
N GLN A 50 -25.41 -6.66 -4.55
CA GLN A 50 -24.53 -6.36 -5.69
C GLN A 50 -23.08 -6.28 -5.22
N VAL A 51 -22.42 -7.43 -5.08
CA VAL A 51 -20.95 -7.49 -5.06
C VAL A 51 -20.46 -7.52 -6.50
N ALA A 52 -19.50 -6.66 -6.85
CA ALA A 52 -18.80 -6.72 -8.12
C ALA A 52 -18.34 -8.17 -8.34
N ALA A 53 -18.69 -8.72 -9.50
CA ALA A 53 -18.72 -10.16 -9.72
C ALA A 53 -17.42 -10.87 -9.31
N GLY A 54 -17.63 -11.98 -8.62
CA GLY A 54 -16.61 -12.79 -7.99
C GLY A 54 -17.24 -13.44 -6.77
N VAL A 55 -17.17 -14.76 -6.66
CA VAL A 55 -17.46 -15.41 -5.37
C VAL A 55 -16.45 -14.82 -4.39
N ALA A 56 -16.91 -14.13 -3.36
CA ALA A 56 -16.07 -13.71 -2.25
C ALA A 56 -15.62 -14.98 -1.50
N THR A 57 -14.64 -15.69 -2.06
CA THR A 57 -14.03 -16.88 -1.44
C THR A 57 -13.28 -16.50 -0.17
N GLY A 58 -13.06 -15.20 0.07
CA GLY A 58 -12.23 -14.66 1.14
C GLY A 58 -10.73 -14.87 0.89
N VAL A 59 -10.33 -15.60 -0.14
CA VAL A 59 -8.92 -15.92 -0.41
C VAL A 59 -8.39 -14.98 -1.48
N ALA A 60 -7.50 -14.06 -1.09
CA ALA A 60 -6.77 -13.28 -2.07
C ALA A 60 -5.74 -14.14 -2.80
N PRO A 61 -5.59 -13.98 -4.14
CA PRO A 61 -4.55 -14.66 -4.87
C PRO A 61 -3.17 -14.17 -4.42
N GLU A 62 -2.21 -15.10 -4.37
CA GLU A 62 -0.81 -14.75 -4.13
C GLU A 62 -0.31 -13.84 -5.26
N GLN A 63 0.24 -12.68 -4.90
CA GLN A 63 0.76 -11.71 -5.85
C GLN A 63 2.27 -11.91 -6.05
N PRO A 64 2.82 -11.65 -7.26
CA PRO A 64 4.26 -11.80 -7.52
C PRO A 64 5.14 -10.94 -6.60
N ILE A 65 4.61 -9.77 -6.21
CA ILE A 65 5.22 -8.82 -5.30
C ILE A 65 4.14 -8.38 -4.29
N PRO A 66 4.39 -8.44 -2.97
CA PRO A 66 3.42 -7.98 -1.98
C PRO A 66 3.30 -6.45 -2.04
N PHE A 67 2.21 -5.97 -2.65
CA PHE A 67 1.92 -4.53 -2.76
C PHE A 67 0.96 -4.08 -1.65
N SER A 68 1.27 -2.94 -1.01
CA SER A 68 0.46 -2.38 0.07
C SER A 68 -0.30 -1.14 -0.39
N HIS A 69 -1.60 -1.25 -0.67
CA HIS A 69 -2.44 -0.07 -0.89
C HIS A 69 -2.51 0.82 0.36
N TYR A 70 -2.51 0.22 1.55
CA TYR A 70 -2.53 0.96 2.82
C TYR A 70 -1.31 1.89 2.97
N LEU A 71 -0.09 1.42 2.67
CA LEU A 71 1.09 2.26 2.80
C LEU A 71 1.08 3.41 1.77
N HIS A 72 0.69 3.12 0.54
CA HIS A 72 0.73 4.10 -0.55
C HIS A 72 -0.43 5.10 -0.49
N ALA A 73 -1.67 4.63 -0.50
CA ALA A 73 -2.86 5.48 -0.53
C ALA A 73 -3.32 5.89 0.88
N GLY A 74 -3.18 5.01 1.87
CA GLY A 74 -3.65 5.30 3.24
C GLY A 74 -2.68 6.14 4.06
N LYS A 75 -1.42 5.72 4.18
CA LYS A 75 -0.40 6.41 5.02
C LYS A 75 0.27 7.57 4.32
N ASN A 76 0.61 7.40 3.04
CA ASN A 76 1.30 8.42 2.26
C ASN A 76 0.35 9.28 1.43
N GLU A 77 -0.97 9.03 1.52
CA GLU A 77 -2.03 9.82 0.88
C GLU A 77 -1.84 10.01 -0.64
N ILE A 78 -1.18 9.04 -1.29
CA ILE A 78 -1.00 9.04 -2.74
C ILE A 78 -2.35 8.81 -3.39
N GLN A 79 -2.76 9.76 -4.23
CA GLN A 79 -4.04 9.72 -4.93
C GLN A 79 -4.17 8.46 -5.79
N CYS A 80 -5.34 7.81 -5.76
CA CYS A 80 -5.61 6.56 -6.48
C CYS A 80 -5.28 6.66 -7.98
N GLU A 81 -5.62 7.80 -8.58
CA GLU A 81 -5.47 8.08 -10.01
C GLU A 81 -4.02 8.34 -10.46
N TYR A 82 -3.09 8.49 -9.51
CA TYR A 82 -1.66 8.59 -9.82
C TYR A 82 -1.17 7.28 -10.42
N CYS A 83 -1.53 6.16 -9.79
CA CYS A 83 -1.22 4.83 -10.29
C CYS A 83 -2.26 4.37 -11.33
N HIS A 84 -3.55 4.48 -11.01
CA HIS A 84 -4.65 4.00 -11.85
C HIS A 84 -5.13 5.06 -12.84
N SER A 85 -4.20 5.63 -13.60
CA SER A 85 -4.48 6.75 -14.51
C SER A 85 -5.48 6.40 -15.62
N ALA A 86 -5.60 5.11 -15.98
CA ALA A 86 -6.54 4.65 -16.99
C ALA A 86 -8.00 4.76 -16.54
N ALA A 87 -8.27 4.71 -15.23
CA ALA A 87 -9.63 4.78 -14.70
C ALA A 87 -10.37 6.05 -15.16
N ARG A 88 -9.68 7.19 -15.25
CA ARG A 88 -10.25 8.47 -15.71
C ARG A 88 -10.58 8.54 -17.20
N LYS A 89 -10.00 7.66 -18.02
CA LYS A 89 -10.03 7.79 -19.49
C LYS A 89 -10.55 6.56 -20.22
N SER A 90 -10.53 5.40 -19.57
CA SER A 90 -10.83 4.11 -20.18
C SER A 90 -11.99 3.42 -19.48
N ILE A 91 -12.56 2.43 -20.15
CA ILE A 91 -13.52 1.51 -19.55
C ILE A 91 -12.87 0.65 -18.46
N HIS A 92 -11.54 0.45 -18.54
CA HIS A 92 -10.76 -0.29 -17.56
C HIS A 92 -10.02 0.66 -16.61
N GLY A 93 -9.99 0.33 -15.31
CA GLY A 93 -9.19 1.03 -14.30
C GLY A 93 -7.69 0.91 -14.55
N GLY A 94 -7.27 -0.22 -15.10
CA GLY A 94 -5.89 -0.54 -15.48
C GLY A 94 -4.95 -0.71 -14.28
N VAL A 95 -3.97 -1.59 -14.41
CA VAL A 95 -2.85 -1.66 -13.47
C VAL A 95 -1.75 -0.71 -13.98
N PRO A 96 -1.06 0.05 -13.11
CA PRO A 96 0.00 0.95 -13.54
C PRO A 96 1.10 0.22 -14.31
N GLU A 97 1.70 0.93 -15.25
CA GLU A 97 2.99 0.52 -15.81
C GLU A 97 4.08 0.54 -14.74
N ILE A 98 5.10 -0.28 -14.95
CA ILE A 98 6.25 -0.39 -14.04
C ILE A 98 7.04 0.93 -13.90
N SER A 99 6.96 1.81 -14.90
CA SER A 99 7.54 3.15 -14.86
C SER A 99 7.00 3.99 -13.69
N VAL A 100 5.72 3.84 -13.35
CA VAL A 100 5.08 4.54 -12.23
C VAL A 100 5.71 4.12 -10.90
N CYS A 101 5.99 2.83 -10.72
CA CYS A 101 6.69 2.31 -9.54
C CYS A 101 8.09 2.94 -9.42
N MET A 102 8.79 3.06 -10.55
CA MET A 102 10.15 3.57 -10.61
C MET A 102 10.27 5.09 -10.46
N ASN A 103 9.17 5.85 -10.50
CA ASN A 103 9.19 7.27 -10.18
C ASN A 103 9.72 7.55 -8.77
N CYS A 104 9.41 6.67 -7.81
CA CYS A 104 9.85 6.77 -6.42
C CYS A 104 10.89 5.70 -6.06
N HIS A 105 10.69 4.44 -6.49
CA HIS A 105 11.49 3.31 -6.03
C HIS A 105 12.92 3.23 -6.60
N LYS A 106 13.29 4.16 -7.50
CA LYS A 106 14.69 4.44 -7.81
C LYS A 106 15.46 5.05 -6.63
N PHE A 107 14.77 5.64 -5.66
CA PHE A 107 15.36 6.29 -4.49
C PHE A 107 14.82 5.75 -3.16
N VAL A 108 13.57 5.27 -3.14
CA VAL A 108 12.88 4.84 -1.91
C VAL A 108 12.96 3.33 -1.74
N ARG A 109 13.44 2.89 -0.56
CA ARG A 109 13.53 1.46 -0.14
C ARG A 109 14.25 0.57 -1.15
N THR A 110 15.26 1.09 -1.83
CA THR A 110 16.04 0.39 -2.88
C THR A 110 16.72 -0.90 -2.40
N LYS A 111 17.00 -1.01 -1.10
CA LYS A 111 17.59 -2.19 -0.47
C LYS A 111 16.59 -3.31 -0.16
N SER A 112 15.29 -3.05 -0.24
CA SER A 112 14.26 -4.06 0.04
C SER A 112 14.23 -5.13 -1.03
N LYS A 113 14.14 -6.41 -0.62
CA LYS A 113 14.01 -7.57 -1.51
C LYS A 113 12.87 -7.41 -2.53
N HIS A 114 11.73 -6.85 -2.12
CA HIS A 114 10.57 -6.69 -3.00
C HIS A 114 10.77 -5.56 -4.01
N ILE A 115 11.46 -4.48 -3.63
CA ILE A 115 11.78 -3.38 -4.55
C ILE A 115 12.89 -3.76 -5.53
N GLN A 116 13.82 -4.64 -5.11
CA GLN A 116 14.77 -5.24 -6.03
C GLN A 116 14.06 -6.05 -7.12
N LYS A 117 13.03 -6.85 -6.78
CA LYS A 117 12.20 -7.53 -7.79
C LYS A 117 11.52 -6.54 -8.76
N VAL A 118 10.95 -5.44 -8.26
CA VAL A 118 10.38 -4.39 -9.12
C VAL A 118 11.46 -3.85 -10.07
N THR A 119 12.65 -3.56 -9.54
CA THR A 119 13.77 -3.06 -10.34
C THR A 119 14.24 -4.07 -11.40
N GLU A 120 14.23 -5.37 -11.09
CA GLU A 120 14.55 -6.43 -12.05
C GLU A 120 13.56 -6.46 -13.22
N TYR A 121 12.25 -6.41 -12.96
CA TYR A 121 11.24 -6.31 -14.02
C TYR A 121 11.43 -5.05 -14.87
N TRP A 122 11.77 -3.92 -14.23
CA TRP A 122 12.05 -2.66 -14.92
C TRP A 122 13.25 -2.79 -15.87
N GLN A 123 14.35 -3.38 -15.39
CA GLN A 123 15.57 -3.57 -16.18
C GLN A 123 15.37 -4.54 -17.35
N LYS A 124 14.54 -5.57 -17.18
CA LYS A 124 14.17 -6.50 -18.24
C LYS A 124 13.20 -5.90 -19.27
N GLY A 125 12.53 -4.80 -18.93
CA GLY A 125 11.45 -4.24 -19.73
C GLY A 125 10.19 -5.10 -19.75
N GLU A 126 10.01 -5.94 -18.72
CA GLU A 126 8.88 -6.86 -18.60
C GLU A 126 7.84 -6.32 -17.61
N PRO A 127 6.53 -6.44 -17.90
CA PRO A 127 5.51 -6.08 -16.94
C PRO A 127 5.46 -7.09 -15.80
N ILE A 128 5.10 -6.63 -14.61
CA ILE A 128 4.84 -7.53 -13.47
C ILE A 128 3.54 -8.30 -13.76
N PRO A 129 3.53 -9.64 -13.68
CA PRO A 129 2.36 -10.47 -14.00
C PRO A 129 1.37 -10.49 -12.83
N TRP A 130 0.74 -9.35 -12.55
CA TRP A 130 -0.24 -9.21 -11.47
C TRP A 130 -1.44 -10.14 -11.63
N GLN A 131 -1.89 -10.72 -10.53
CA GLN A 131 -3.11 -11.52 -10.52
C GLN A 131 -4.31 -10.61 -10.29
N LYS A 132 -5.25 -10.61 -11.24
CA LYS A 132 -6.47 -9.80 -11.16
C LYS A 132 -7.36 -10.31 -10.02
N VAL A 133 -7.82 -9.40 -9.17
CA VAL A 133 -8.69 -9.73 -8.02
C VAL A 133 -10.18 -9.54 -8.35
N HIS A 134 -10.53 -8.44 -9.02
CA HIS A 134 -11.91 -8.17 -9.45
C HIS A 134 -12.08 -8.57 -10.91
N ASP A 135 -12.90 -9.59 -11.18
CA ASP A 135 -13.11 -10.09 -12.53
C ASP A 135 -14.60 -10.26 -12.84
N LEU A 136 -15.08 -9.44 -13.78
CA LEU A 136 -16.45 -9.52 -14.27
C LEU A 136 -16.51 -10.48 -15.46
N PRO A 137 -17.62 -11.21 -15.65
CA PRO A 137 -17.82 -12.00 -16.87
C PRO A 137 -17.68 -11.14 -18.12
N ASP A 138 -17.11 -11.69 -19.19
CA ASP A 138 -16.82 -10.94 -20.43
C ASP A 138 -18.05 -10.34 -21.13
N TYR A 139 -19.25 -10.86 -20.84
CA TYR A 139 -20.51 -10.31 -21.35
C TYR A 139 -21.01 -9.09 -20.57
N VAL A 140 -20.36 -8.71 -19.46
CA VAL A 140 -20.69 -7.54 -18.65
C VAL A 140 -19.80 -6.36 -19.06
N ASN A 141 -20.41 -5.31 -19.60
CA ASN A 141 -19.70 -4.10 -20.00
C ASN A 141 -19.66 -3.09 -18.86
N PHE A 142 -18.56 -3.07 -18.09
CA PHE A 142 -18.31 -2.10 -17.04
C PHE A 142 -17.29 -1.03 -17.50
N ALA A 143 -17.60 0.25 -17.24
CA ALA A 143 -16.77 1.37 -17.69
C ALA A 143 -16.37 2.31 -16.55
N HIS A 144 -15.13 2.24 -16.09
CA HIS A 144 -14.60 3.10 -15.00
C HIS A 144 -14.77 4.59 -15.29
N VAL A 145 -14.42 5.03 -16.50
CA VAL A 145 -14.52 6.44 -16.91
C VAL A 145 -15.91 7.05 -16.72
N ARG A 146 -16.99 6.26 -16.83
CA ARG A 146 -18.35 6.77 -16.62
C ARG A 146 -18.64 7.06 -15.15
N HIS A 147 -18.20 6.17 -14.26
CA HIS A 147 -18.40 6.30 -12.82
C HIS A 147 -17.58 7.45 -12.25
N ILE A 148 -16.31 7.57 -12.66
CA ILE A 148 -15.45 8.67 -12.21
C ILE A 148 -15.98 10.02 -12.70
N ARG A 149 -16.46 10.11 -13.95
CA ARG A 149 -17.10 11.35 -14.45
C ARG A 149 -18.39 11.72 -13.74
N ALA A 150 -19.09 10.73 -13.19
CA ALA A 150 -20.27 10.94 -12.36
C ALA A 150 -19.93 11.33 -10.92
N GLY A 151 -18.64 11.36 -10.55
CA GLY A 151 -18.18 11.72 -9.21
C GLY A 151 -18.30 10.59 -8.19
N VAL A 152 -18.42 9.34 -8.63
CA VAL A 152 -18.42 8.17 -7.73
C VAL A 152 -17.02 7.97 -7.16
N ASP A 153 -16.91 7.88 -5.84
CA ASP A 153 -15.63 7.67 -5.16
C ASP A 153 -15.12 6.23 -5.34
N CYS A 154 -13.79 6.07 -5.37
CA CYS A 154 -13.16 4.76 -5.57
C CYS A 154 -13.48 3.79 -4.41
N THR A 155 -13.56 4.32 -3.18
CA THR A 155 -13.78 3.55 -1.94
C THR A 155 -15.19 2.98 -1.85
N GLU A 156 -16.19 3.58 -2.50
CA GLU A 156 -17.55 3.06 -2.53
C GLU A 156 -17.64 1.68 -3.20
N CYS A 157 -16.69 1.33 -4.07
CA CYS A 157 -16.63 0.06 -4.76
C CYS A 157 -15.43 -0.82 -4.36
N HIS A 158 -14.26 -0.23 -4.09
CA HIS A 158 -13.02 -0.96 -3.83
C HIS A 158 -12.58 -0.99 -2.36
N GLY A 159 -13.30 -0.26 -1.47
CA GLY A 159 -12.95 -0.13 -0.05
C GLY A 159 -11.95 0.99 0.21
#